data_AF-A0AAN4Q863-F1
#
_entry.id   AF-A0AAN4Q863-F1
#
_cell.length_a   1.000
_cell.length_b   1.000
_cell.length_c   1.000
_cell.angle_alpha   90.00
_cell.angle_beta   90.00
_cell.angle_gamma   90.00
#
_symmetry.space_group_name_H-M   'P 1'
#
loop_
_entity.id
_entity.type
_entity.pdbx_description
1 polymer ?
#
loop_
_entity_poly.entity_id
_entity_poly.type
_entity_poly.pdbx_seq_one_letter_code
_entity_poly.pdbx_strand_id
1 'polypeptide(L)'
;MIITLTADRHPDDPQYLGANGRYDIKRDWEDRHGRARMCYWYSRTGKDWIFGGRVMAEGVSPTTREWAGTPILLNDNGDIDLYYTCVTPGAAIAKVRGRIVTSDKGVELKDFTDVKILFEADGTYYQTEAQNSTWNFRDPSPFIDPNDGKLYMVFEGNVAGERGSHTVGAAELGPVPPGHEEIGGARFQVGCIGLAVAKDLSGEEWEILPPLVTAVGVNDQTERPHYVFQDGKYYLFTISHKFTYADGVTGPDGVYGFVGEHLFGPYRPMNASGLVLGNPPAQPFQTYSHCVMPNGLVTSFIDSVPTTGEDYRIGGTEAPTVRILLKGDRSFVQETYDYGYIPAMKDVTLS
;
A
#
# COMPACT_ATOMS: atom_id res chain seq x y z
N MET A 1 8.57 -10.04 -13.14
CA MET A 1 7.13 -9.76 -13.32
C MET A 1 6.69 -8.88 -12.16
N ILE A 2 5.75 -7.97 -12.39
CA ILE A 2 5.07 -7.18 -11.35
C ILE A 2 3.55 -7.35 -11.51
N ILE A 3 2.81 -7.12 -10.44
CA ILE A 3 1.34 -7.04 -10.44
C ILE A 3 0.96 -5.63 -10.00
N THR A 4 0.06 -4.99 -10.74
CA THR A 4 -0.37 -3.61 -10.50
C THR A 4 -1.89 -3.54 -10.41
N LEU A 5 -2.36 -2.63 -9.56
CA LEU A 5 -3.74 -2.18 -9.60
C LEU A 5 -3.95 -1.34 -10.87
N THR A 6 -4.84 -1.77 -11.74
CA THR A 6 -5.02 -1.19 -13.08
C THR A 6 -6.50 -0.95 -13.34
N ALA A 7 -6.83 0.15 -14.00
CA ALA A 7 -8.19 0.43 -14.45
C ALA A 7 -8.15 0.86 -15.91
N ASP A 8 -9.09 0.37 -16.70
CA ASP A 8 -9.24 0.79 -18.08
C ASP A 8 -9.71 2.23 -18.16
N ARG A 9 -9.18 2.94 -19.16
CA ARG A 9 -9.60 4.28 -19.54
C ARG A 9 -10.80 4.18 -20.47
N HIS A 10 -11.83 5.00 -20.24
CA HIS A 10 -13.07 4.96 -21.01
C HIS A 10 -13.29 6.28 -21.77
N PRO A 11 -12.50 6.57 -22.83
CA PRO A 11 -12.53 7.87 -23.51
C PRO A 11 -13.83 8.17 -24.25
N ASP A 12 -14.56 7.12 -24.66
CA ASP A 12 -15.78 7.21 -25.47
C ASP A 12 -17.06 7.02 -24.64
N ASP A 13 -16.95 6.79 -23.34
CA ASP A 13 -18.11 6.64 -22.46
C ASP A 13 -18.74 8.02 -22.18
N PRO A 14 -20.04 8.21 -22.49
CA PRO A 14 -20.73 9.48 -22.28
C PRO A 14 -20.63 10.04 -20.86
N GLN A 15 -20.44 9.21 -19.84
CA GLN A 15 -20.31 9.68 -18.45
C GLN A 15 -19.02 10.47 -18.19
N TYR A 16 -17.97 10.22 -18.99
CA TYR A 16 -16.67 10.91 -18.91
C TYR A 16 -16.49 11.93 -20.03
N LEU A 17 -17.57 12.35 -20.70
CA LEU A 17 -17.54 13.51 -21.60
C LEU A 17 -17.94 14.78 -20.84
N GLY A 18 -17.20 15.86 -21.04
CA GLY A 18 -17.56 17.20 -20.59
C GLY A 18 -18.72 17.79 -21.40
N ALA A 19 -19.24 18.94 -20.97
CA ALA A 19 -20.37 19.61 -21.64
C ALA A 19 -20.07 20.00 -23.11
N ASN A 20 -18.79 20.07 -23.49
CA ASN A 20 -18.33 20.32 -24.85
C ASN A 20 -18.13 19.04 -25.68
N GLY A 21 -18.53 17.88 -25.17
CA GLY A 21 -18.36 16.57 -25.80
C GLY A 21 -16.92 16.05 -25.81
N ARG A 22 -15.97 16.71 -25.12
CA ARG A 22 -14.59 16.25 -25.01
C ARG A 22 -14.40 15.38 -23.78
N TYR A 23 -13.50 14.41 -23.90
CA TYR A 23 -13.15 13.52 -22.80
C TYR A 23 -12.55 14.26 -21.59
N ASP A 24 -13.11 13.96 -20.42
CA ASP A 24 -12.75 14.45 -19.09
C ASP A 24 -11.88 13.40 -18.39
N ILE A 25 -10.57 13.47 -18.63
CA ILE A 25 -9.59 12.55 -18.03
C ILE A 25 -9.57 12.60 -16.51
N LYS A 26 -9.86 13.77 -15.94
CA LYS A 26 -9.85 13.95 -14.48
C LYS A 26 -10.96 13.12 -13.85
N ARG A 27 -12.18 13.22 -14.39
CA ARG A 27 -13.32 12.42 -13.91
C ARG A 27 -13.10 10.92 -14.06
N ASP A 28 -12.58 10.49 -15.21
CA ASP A 28 -12.29 9.07 -15.45
C ASP A 28 -11.24 8.52 -14.48
N TRP A 29 -10.16 9.30 -14.26
CA TRP A 29 -9.10 8.98 -13.31
C TRP A 29 -9.59 8.93 -11.87
N GLU A 30 -10.37 9.91 -11.41
CA GLU A 30 -10.91 9.95 -10.05
C GLU A 30 -11.90 8.80 -9.78
N ASP A 31 -12.58 8.29 -10.80
CA ASP A 31 -13.51 7.16 -10.68
C ASP A 31 -12.83 5.77 -10.77
N ARG A 32 -11.51 5.71 -11.06
CA ARG A 32 -10.77 4.46 -11.25
C ARG A 32 -10.88 3.47 -10.08
N HIS A 33 -11.04 3.98 -8.86
CA HIS A 33 -11.14 3.16 -7.65
C HIS A 33 -12.34 2.19 -7.71
N GLY A 34 -13.40 2.57 -8.43
CA GLY A 34 -14.58 1.73 -8.68
C GLY A 34 -14.38 0.63 -9.71
N ARG A 35 -13.33 0.74 -10.53
CA ARG A 35 -13.04 -0.13 -11.69
C ARG A 35 -11.72 -0.88 -11.56
N ALA A 36 -11.07 -0.78 -10.41
CA ALA A 36 -9.74 -1.28 -10.18
C ALA A 36 -9.69 -2.82 -10.28
N ARG A 37 -8.71 -3.34 -11.03
CA ARG A 37 -8.44 -4.75 -11.28
C ARG A 37 -6.95 -5.06 -11.14
N MET A 38 -6.62 -6.26 -10.69
CA MET A 38 -5.26 -6.77 -10.66
C MET A 38 -4.83 -7.25 -12.04
N CYS A 39 -3.82 -6.58 -12.60
CA CYS A 39 -3.18 -6.99 -13.85
C CYS A 39 -1.70 -7.23 -13.62
N TYR A 40 -1.06 -7.99 -14.50
CA TYR A 40 0.37 -8.28 -14.40
C TYR A 40 1.14 -7.79 -15.63
N TRP A 41 2.42 -7.52 -15.38
CA TRP A 41 3.37 -7.09 -16.39
C TRP A 41 4.67 -7.86 -16.24
N TYR A 42 5.38 -8.07 -17.33
CA TYR A 42 6.66 -8.76 -17.31
C TYR A 42 7.71 -8.08 -18.18
N SER A 43 8.96 -8.24 -17.77
CA SER A 43 10.12 -7.74 -18.49
C SER A 43 11.36 -8.52 -18.03
N ARG A 44 12.32 -8.69 -18.94
CA ARG A 44 13.66 -9.22 -18.62
C ARG A 44 14.62 -8.14 -18.11
N THR A 45 14.29 -6.86 -18.29
CA THR A 45 15.16 -5.72 -17.92
C THR A 45 14.72 -5.04 -16.62
N GLY A 46 13.57 -5.41 -16.06
CA GLY A 46 12.96 -4.73 -14.91
C GLY A 46 12.35 -3.37 -15.25
N LYS A 47 12.22 -3.04 -16.53
CA LYS A 47 11.55 -1.85 -17.09
C LYS A 47 11.00 -2.19 -18.48
N ASP A 48 10.47 -1.24 -19.24
CA ASP A 48 9.92 -1.51 -20.58
C ASP A 48 8.86 -2.64 -20.55
N TRP A 49 7.92 -2.49 -19.63
CA TRP A 49 6.99 -3.55 -19.22
C TRP A 49 6.05 -3.99 -20.35
N ILE A 50 5.93 -5.30 -20.54
CA ILE A 50 4.97 -5.94 -21.43
C ILE A 50 3.72 -6.26 -20.63
N PHE A 51 2.57 -5.78 -21.09
CA PHE A 51 1.27 -6.08 -20.46
C PHE A 51 0.92 -7.55 -20.64
N GLY A 52 0.67 -8.25 -19.53
CA GLY A 52 0.26 -9.65 -19.51
C GLY A 52 -1.25 -9.87 -19.43
N GLY A 53 -2.02 -8.81 -19.12
CA GLY A 53 -3.46 -8.90 -18.91
C GLY A 53 -3.84 -9.04 -17.44
N ARG A 54 -5.10 -9.44 -17.21
CA ARG A 54 -5.68 -9.67 -15.88
C ARG A 54 -5.02 -10.87 -15.19
N VAL A 55 -4.90 -10.81 -13.86
CA VAL A 55 -4.49 -11.95 -13.04
C VAL A 55 -5.64 -12.95 -12.88
N MET A 56 -6.83 -12.44 -12.55
CA MET A 56 -8.06 -13.21 -12.38
C MET A 56 -9.03 -12.93 -13.52
N ALA A 57 -9.77 -13.96 -13.93
CA ALA A 57 -10.90 -13.77 -14.83
C ALA A 57 -12.03 -12.99 -14.15
N GLU A 58 -12.86 -12.30 -14.93
CA GLU A 58 -14.01 -11.58 -14.38
C GLU A 58 -14.96 -12.54 -13.64
N GLY A 59 -15.43 -12.13 -12.46
CA GLY A 59 -16.31 -12.93 -11.61
C GLY A 59 -15.60 -13.92 -10.68
N VAL A 60 -14.27 -14.06 -10.75
CA VAL A 60 -13.50 -14.86 -9.78
C VAL A 60 -13.42 -14.15 -8.43
N SER A 61 -13.13 -12.84 -8.42
CA SER A 61 -13.09 -12.08 -7.17
C SER A 61 -14.50 -11.97 -6.56
N PRO A 62 -14.66 -12.19 -5.23
CA PRO A 62 -15.94 -12.02 -4.54
C PRO A 62 -16.53 -10.61 -4.67
N THR A 63 -15.67 -9.61 -4.85
CA THR A 63 -16.06 -8.23 -5.10
C THR A 63 -15.56 -7.78 -6.46
N THR A 64 -16.29 -6.87 -7.10
CA THR A 64 -15.86 -6.34 -8.40
C THR A 64 -14.56 -5.54 -8.31
N ARG A 65 -14.31 -4.85 -7.19
CA ARG A 65 -13.08 -4.09 -6.97
C ARG A 65 -12.03 -5.02 -6.37
N GLU A 66 -10.88 -5.09 -7.02
CA GLU A 66 -9.72 -5.86 -6.56
C GLU A 66 -8.65 -4.88 -6.10
N TRP A 67 -8.68 -4.45 -4.84
CA TRP A 67 -7.71 -3.47 -4.30
C TRP A 67 -6.39 -4.13 -3.90
N ALA A 68 -5.38 -3.29 -3.61
CA ALA A 68 -3.98 -3.69 -3.51
C ALA A 68 -3.68 -4.75 -2.43
N GLY A 69 -2.46 -5.27 -2.52
CA GLY A 69 -1.87 -6.29 -1.65
C GLY A 69 -0.51 -6.72 -2.20
N THR A 70 -0.16 -8.00 -2.04
CA THR A 70 1.18 -8.51 -2.33
C THR A 70 1.15 -9.90 -2.98
N PRO A 71 1.77 -10.10 -4.16
CA PRO A 71 2.03 -11.43 -4.71
C PRO A 71 3.29 -12.06 -4.09
N ILE A 72 3.18 -13.30 -3.64
CA ILE A 72 4.29 -14.09 -3.10
C ILE A 72 4.52 -15.31 -3.99
N LEU A 73 5.73 -15.42 -4.57
CA LEU A 73 6.20 -16.66 -5.17
C LEU A 73 6.53 -17.65 -4.04
N LEU A 74 5.77 -18.74 -3.95
CA LEU A 74 5.82 -19.69 -2.84
C LEU A 74 6.96 -20.70 -3.01
N ASN A 75 7.27 -21.08 -4.24
CA ASN A 75 8.24 -22.12 -4.56
C ASN A 75 8.80 -21.96 -5.98
N ASP A 76 9.78 -22.80 -6.30
CA ASP A 76 10.39 -22.93 -7.62
C ASP A 76 9.56 -23.76 -8.62
N ASN A 77 8.37 -24.23 -8.26
CA ASN A 77 7.41 -24.78 -9.22
C ASN A 77 6.52 -23.68 -9.85
N GLY A 78 6.68 -22.44 -9.39
CA GLY A 78 5.95 -21.29 -9.91
C GLY A 78 4.64 -21.00 -9.20
N ASP A 79 4.34 -21.63 -8.07
CA ASP A 79 3.10 -21.33 -7.33
C ASP A 79 3.15 -19.92 -6.73
N ILE A 80 2.07 -19.17 -6.87
CA ILE A 80 1.94 -17.81 -6.35
C ILE A 80 0.67 -17.72 -5.49
N ASP A 81 0.82 -17.21 -4.28
CA ASP A 81 -0.32 -16.63 -3.54
C ASP A 81 -0.36 -15.12 -3.78
N LEU A 82 -1.44 -14.64 -4.41
CA LEU A 82 -1.74 -13.21 -4.47
C LEU A 82 -2.63 -12.85 -3.28
N TYR A 83 -2.07 -12.18 -2.28
CA TYR A 83 -2.83 -11.53 -1.23
C TYR A 83 -3.33 -10.18 -1.74
N TYR A 84 -4.61 -9.87 -1.55
CA TYR A 84 -5.23 -8.64 -2.03
C TYR A 84 -6.44 -8.26 -1.18
N THR A 85 -7.07 -7.15 -1.51
CA THR A 85 -8.24 -6.66 -0.77
C THR A 85 -9.50 -6.74 -1.62
N CYS A 86 -10.50 -7.48 -1.15
CA CYS A 86 -11.87 -7.45 -1.69
C CYS A 86 -12.60 -6.24 -1.10
N VAL A 87 -13.21 -5.40 -1.95
CA VAL A 87 -13.82 -4.13 -1.51
C VAL A 87 -15.19 -3.90 -2.16
N THR A 88 -16.15 -3.49 -1.34
CA THR A 88 -17.54 -3.13 -1.70
C THR A 88 -18.36 -4.32 -2.26
N PRO A 89 -19.27 -4.91 -1.46
CA PRO A 89 -19.60 -4.54 -0.06
C PRO A 89 -18.47 -4.87 0.92
N GLY A 90 -18.36 -4.09 2.00
CA GLY A 90 -17.35 -4.27 3.05
C GLY A 90 -15.90 -4.11 2.56
N ALA A 91 -14.96 -4.59 3.38
CA ALA A 91 -13.54 -4.69 3.07
C ALA A 91 -12.95 -5.94 3.73
N ALA A 92 -12.40 -6.84 2.93
CA ALA A 92 -11.88 -8.12 3.41
C ALA A 92 -10.50 -8.42 2.80
N ILE A 93 -9.57 -8.87 3.64
CA ILE A 93 -8.28 -9.38 3.19
C ILE A 93 -8.49 -10.78 2.65
N ALA A 94 -8.00 -11.03 1.45
CA ALA A 94 -8.18 -12.28 0.74
C ALA A 94 -6.87 -12.76 0.11
N LYS A 95 -6.84 -14.02 -0.30
CA LYS A 95 -5.81 -14.53 -1.19
C LYS A 95 -6.39 -15.41 -2.29
N VAL A 96 -5.66 -15.52 -3.38
CA VAL A 96 -5.94 -16.45 -4.48
C VAL A 96 -4.63 -17.10 -4.93
N ARG A 97 -4.63 -18.43 -5.02
CA ARG A 97 -3.49 -19.19 -5.51
C ARG A 97 -3.58 -19.35 -7.01
N GLY A 98 -2.44 -19.23 -7.68
CA GLY A 98 -2.27 -19.60 -9.07
C GLY A 98 -0.81 -19.97 -9.33
N ARG A 99 -0.39 -19.91 -10.59
CA ARG A 99 1.01 -20.16 -10.96
C ARG A 99 1.51 -19.29 -12.08
N ILE A 100 2.82 -19.07 -12.10
CA ILE A 100 3.54 -18.47 -13.20
C ILE A 100 4.09 -19.54 -14.14
N VAL A 101 3.93 -19.34 -15.44
CA VAL A 101 4.55 -20.15 -16.49
C VAL A 101 5.38 -19.24 -17.40
N THR A 102 6.60 -19.64 -17.71
CA THR A 102 7.52 -18.85 -18.53
C THR A 102 7.94 -19.59 -19.79
N SER A 103 8.20 -18.85 -20.86
CA SER A 103 8.81 -19.35 -22.09
C SER A 103 9.74 -18.29 -22.69
N ASP A 104 10.43 -18.63 -23.78
CA ASP A 104 11.23 -17.67 -24.53
C ASP A 104 10.40 -16.46 -25.01
N LYS A 105 9.08 -16.65 -25.19
CA LYS A 105 8.14 -15.66 -25.71
C LYS A 105 7.55 -14.75 -24.62
N GLY A 106 7.61 -15.11 -23.35
CA GLY A 106 7.04 -14.28 -22.27
C GLY A 106 6.59 -15.06 -21.04
N VAL A 107 5.71 -14.42 -20.27
CA VAL A 107 5.16 -14.89 -18.99
C VAL A 107 3.64 -15.01 -19.11
N GLU A 108 3.08 -16.06 -18.52
CA GLU A 108 1.64 -16.29 -18.38
C GLU A 108 1.30 -16.61 -16.92
N LEU A 109 0.21 -16.04 -16.41
CA LEU A 109 -0.37 -16.40 -15.12
C LEU A 109 -1.57 -17.34 -15.31
N LYS A 110 -1.62 -18.43 -14.54
CA LYS A 110 -2.66 -19.48 -14.65
C LYS A 110 -3.29 -19.79 -13.30
N ASP A 111 -4.49 -20.34 -13.37
CA ASP A 111 -5.15 -21.06 -12.27
C ASP A 111 -5.52 -20.22 -11.04
N PHE A 112 -5.53 -18.88 -11.17
CA PHE A 112 -6.06 -17.94 -10.18
C PHE A 112 -7.60 -17.97 -10.18
N THR A 113 -8.20 -19.04 -9.66
CA THR A 113 -9.64 -19.32 -9.81
C THR A 113 -10.43 -19.42 -8.52
N ASP A 114 -9.79 -19.67 -7.39
CA ASP A 114 -10.46 -19.88 -6.10
C ASP A 114 -9.96 -18.88 -5.06
N VAL A 115 -10.81 -17.90 -4.74
CA VAL A 115 -10.48 -16.85 -3.78
C VAL A 115 -10.89 -17.28 -2.39
N LYS A 116 -9.96 -17.17 -1.45
CA LYS A 116 -10.22 -17.34 -0.04
C LYS A 116 -10.25 -16.00 0.68
N ILE A 117 -11.40 -15.66 1.27
CA ILE A 117 -11.47 -14.58 2.25
C ILE A 117 -10.77 -15.07 3.53
N LEU A 118 -9.82 -14.28 4.01
CA LEU A 118 -9.01 -14.62 5.18
C LEU A 118 -9.62 -14.04 6.46
N PHE A 119 -9.86 -12.73 6.49
CA PHE A 119 -10.48 -12.05 7.61
C PHE A 119 -10.90 -10.61 7.25
N GLU A 120 -11.72 -10.03 8.12
CA GLU A 120 -12.25 -8.66 8.07
C GLU A 120 -11.88 -7.93 9.37
N ALA A 121 -12.18 -6.63 9.47
CA ALA A 121 -12.00 -5.87 10.70
C ALA A 121 -12.85 -6.46 11.84
N ASP A 122 -12.25 -6.58 13.04
CA ASP A 122 -12.82 -7.32 14.17
C ASP A 122 -13.62 -6.45 15.15
N GLY A 123 -13.48 -5.12 15.08
CA GLY A 123 -14.16 -4.17 15.94
C GLY A 123 -13.59 -4.07 17.37
N THR A 124 -12.56 -4.86 17.70
CA THR A 124 -11.84 -4.80 18.99
C THR A 124 -10.46 -4.17 18.82
N TYR A 125 -9.67 -4.63 17.85
CA TYR A 125 -8.41 -3.97 17.48
C TYR A 125 -8.58 -3.05 16.27
N TYR A 126 -9.31 -3.50 15.25
CA TYR A 126 -9.48 -2.78 13.99
C TYR A 126 -10.91 -2.32 13.77
N GLN A 127 -11.06 -1.07 13.35
CA GLN A 127 -12.36 -0.40 13.20
C GLN A 127 -13.20 -1.04 12.08
N THR A 128 -14.49 -1.22 12.33
CA THR A 128 -15.44 -1.80 11.36
C THR A 128 -16.27 -0.72 10.65
N GLU A 129 -16.96 -1.11 9.58
CA GLU A 129 -17.96 -0.27 8.89
C GLU A 129 -19.04 0.26 9.83
N ALA A 130 -19.48 -0.56 10.78
CA ALA A 130 -20.50 -0.18 11.75
C ALA A 130 -20.02 0.92 12.71
N GLN A 131 -18.72 0.90 13.06
CA GLN A 131 -18.10 1.90 13.92
C GLN A 131 -17.74 3.19 13.17
N ASN A 132 -17.42 3.09 11.87
CA ASN A 132 -17.08 4.20 11.00
C ASN A 132 -17.39 3.85 9.54
N SER A 133 -18.32 4.57 8.90
CA SER A 133 -18.68 4.31 7.49
C SER A 133 -17.58 4.65 6.47
N THR A 134 -16.48 5.28 6.90
CA THR A 134 -15.29 5.55 6.09
C THR A 134 -14.03 4.90 6.69
N TRP A 135 -14.18 3.76 7.37
CA TRP A 135 -13.06 3.02 7.95
C TRP A 135 -12.04 2.57 6.89
N ASN A 136 -10.80 2.40 7.34
CA ASN A 136 -9.72 1.86 6.54
C ASN A 136 -9.40 0.41 6.97
N PHE A 137 -9.40 -0.52 6.00
CA PHE A 137 -8.99 -1.92 6.20
C PHE A 137 -8.56 -2.55 4.87
N ARG A 138 -7.25 -2.64 4.59
CA ARG A 138 -6.73 -3.05 3.26
C ARG A 138 -5.23 -3.35 3.25
N ASP A 139 -4.72 -3.71 2.08
CA ASP A 139 -3.30 -3.78 1.72
C ASP A 139 -2.47 -4.83 2.49
N PRO A 140 -2.79 -6.12 2.36
CA PRO A 140 -2.03 -7.18 3.02
C PRO A 140 -0.61 -7.31 2.47
N SER A 141 0.38 -7.31 3.37
CA SER A 141 1.79 -7.56 3.10
C SER A 141 2.31 -8.68 4.02
N PRO A 142 2.22 -9.95 3.58
CA PRO A 142 2.72 -11.09 4.33
C PRO A 142 4.26 -11.18 4.33
N PHE A 143 4.82 -11.71 5.41
CA PHE A 143 6.25 -11.96 5.57
C PHE A 143 6.49 -13.07 6.59
N ILE A 144 7.62 -13.78 6.48
CA ILE A 144 8.06 -14.69 7.53
C ILE A 144 9.05 -13.94 8.42
N ASP A 145 8.82 -13.93 9.74
CA ASP A 145 9.77 -13.32 10.67
C ASP A 145 11.01 -14.23 10.80
N PRO A 146 12.24 -13.69 10.57
CA PRO A 146 13.46 -14.49 10.63
C PRO A 146 13.79 -15.04 12.04
N ASN A 147 13.23 -14.47 13.11
CA ASN A 147 13.52 -14.85 14.49
C ASN A 147 12.70 -16.04 14.99
N ASP A 148 11.42 -16.14 14.63
CA ASP A 148 10.55 -17.22 15.09
C ASP A 148 10.03 -18.14 13.97
N GLY A 149 10.28 -17.78 12.71
CA GLY A 149 9.91 -18.57 11.54
C GLY A 149 8.41 -18.61 11.26
N LYS A 150 7.58 -17.79 11.90
CA LYS A 150 6.14 -17.73 11.65
C LYS A 150 5.83 -16.80 10.49
N LEU A 151 4.72 -17.10 9.82
CA LEU A 151 4.14 -16.26 8.78
C LEU A 151 3.24 -15.20 9.43
N TYR A 152 3.59 -13.94 9.21
CA TYR A 152 2.85 -12.76 9.63
C TYR A 152 2.34 -11.99 8.42
N MET A 153 1.44 -11.04 8.65
CA MET A 153 1.11 -9.99 7.68
C MET A 153 0.87 -8.67 8.36
N VAL A 154 1.38 -7.59 7.77
CA VAL A 154 0.93 -6.23 8.08
C VAL A 154 -0.14 -5.80 7.09
N PHE A 155 -1.04 -4.93 7.53
CA PHE A 155 -2.12 -4.36 6.74
C PHE A 155 -2.52 -3.00 7.30
N GLU A 156 -3.15 -2.17 6.48
CA GLU A 156 -3.74 -0.91 6.95
C GLU A 156 -5.01 -1.19 7.74
N GLY A 157 -5.16 -0.53 8.88
CA GLY A 157 -6.39 -0.50 9.66
C GLY A 157 -6.66 0.90 10.22
N ASN A 158 -7.83 1.06 10.85
CA ASN A 158 -8.04 2.10 11.85
C ASN A 158 -8.15 1.48 13.24
N VAL A 159 -7.77 2.22 14.29
CA VAL A 159 -7.99 1.81 15.68
C VAL A 159 -9.49 1.66 15.93
N ALA A 160 -9.91 0.50 16.44
CA ALA A 160 -11.31 0.23 16.72
C ALA A 160 -11.97 1.25 17.66
N GLY A 161 -13.28 1.45 17.49
CA GLY A 161 -14.08 2.38 18.28
C GLY A 161 -14.96 3.27 17.41
N GLU A 162 -16.07 3.75 17.99
CA GLU A 162 -17.03 4.62 17.30
C GLU A 162 -16.35 5.89 16.77
N ARG A 163 -16.64 6.27 15.52
CA ARG A 163 -16.03 7.40 14.83
C ARG A 163 -16.13 8.68 15.68
N GLY A 164 -14.99 9.24 16.06
CA GLY A 164 -14.90 10.48 16.83
C GLY A 164 -15.02 10.31 18.35
N SER A 165 -15.08 9.08 18.85
CA SER A 165 -15.04 8.75 20.29
C SER A 165 -13.61 8.55 20.83
N HIS A 166 -12.61 8.43 19.94
CA HIS A 166 -11.23 8.15 20.31
C HIS A 166 -10.65 9.26 21.19
N THR A 167 -9.86 8.86 22.17
CA THR A 167 -9.18 9.80 23.07
C THR A 167 -7.77 10.04 22.56
N VAL A 168 -7.41 11.31 22.34
CA VAL A 168 -6.04 11.75 22.11
C VAL A 168 -5.48 12.19 23.46
N GLY A 169 -4.82 11.26 24.15
CA GLY A 169 -4.26 11.49 25.48
C GLY A 169 -2.81 11.94 25.45
N ALA A 170 -2.17 11.94 26.61
CA ALA A 170 -0.76 12.33 26.73
C ALA A 170 0.19 11.38 25.98
N ALA A 171 -0.18 10.12 25.79
CA ALA A 171 0.61 9.14 25.05
C ALA A 171 0.56 9.41 23.54
N GLU A 172 -0.62 9.72 23.01
CA GLU A 172 -0.82 10.07 21.60
C GLU A 172 -0.24 11.43 21.25
N LEU A 173 -0.40 12.42 22.14
CA LEU A 173 0.13 13.77 21.96
C LEU A 173 1.66 13.78 21.99
N GLY A 174 2.26 13.00 22.90
CA GLY A 174 3.69 13.03 23.15
C GLY A 174 4.18 14.39 23.69
N PRO A 175 5.49 14.64 23.71
CA PRO A 175 6.06 15.88 24.23
C PRO A 175 5.96 17.02 23.21
N VAL A 176 4.78 17.62 23.09
CA VAL A 176 4.57 18.82 22.25
C VAL A 176 5.14 20.08 22.91
N PRO A 177 5.67 21.03 22.13
CA PRO A 177 6.11 22.32 22.68
C PRO A 177 4.93 23.16 23.19
N PRO A 178 5.17 24.11 24.12
CA PRO A 178 4.12 24.99 24.63
C PRO A 178 3.38 25.73 23.51
N GLY A 179 2.06 25.72 23.54
CA GLY A 179 1.20 26.33 22.51
C GLY A 179 0.76 25.39 21.39
N HIS A 180 1.10 24.10 21.47
CA HIS A 180 0.71 23.05 20.51
C HIS A 180 -0.20 21.97 21.14
N GLU A 181 -0.84 22.27 22.28
CA GLU A 181 -1.73 21.35 22.99
C GLU A 181 -3.15 21.28 22.38
N GLU A 182 -3.54 22.28 21.58
CA GLU A 182 -4.84 22.31 20.91
C GLU A 182 -4.89 21.33 19.73
N ILE A 183 -5.76 20.33 19.84
CA ILE A 183 -5.83 19.20 18.88
C ILE A 183 -7.02 19.27 17.92
N GLY A 184 -7.91 20.27 18.03
CA GLY A 184 -9.06 20.43 17.15
C GLY A 184 -9.89 19.14 16.95
N GLY A 185 -10.04 18.73 15.69
CA GLY A 185 -10.72 17.50 15.27
C GLY A 185 -9.88 16.23 15.30
N ALA A 186 -8.65 16.23 15.81
CA ALA A 186 -7.68 15.14 15.66
C ALA A 186 -8.17 13.73 16.04
N ARG A 187 -9.14 13.61 16.95
CA ARG A 187 -9.80 12.34 17.31
C ARG A 187 -10.50 11.61 16.14
N PHE A 188 -10.68 12.27 15.00
CA PHE A 188 -11.20 11.64 13.79
C PHE A 188 -10.12 10.97 12.94
N GLN A 189 -8.84 11.22 13.19
CA GLN A 189 -7.71 10.60 12.51
C GLN A 189 -7.20 9.44 13.35
N VAL A 190 -7.46 8.21 12.90
CA VAL A 190 -7.29 7.01 13.74
C VAL A 190 -6.58 5.88 13.00
N GLY A 191 -5.68 6.20 12.06
CA GLY A 191 -4.88 5.24 11.31
C GLY A 191 -4.05 4.31 12.20
N CYS A 192 -3.87 3.06 11.78
CA CYS A 192 -2.92 2.14 12.40
C CYS A 192 -2.36 1.14 11.39
N ILE A 193 -1.18 0.60 11.72
CA ILE A 193 -0.59 -0.53 11.02
C ILE A 193 -0.93 -1.79 11.80
N GLY A 194 -1.81 -2.60 11.22
CA GLY A 194 -2.24 -3.86 11.79
C GLY A 194 -1.24 -4.98 11.62
N LEU A 195 -1.45 -6.04 12.39
CA LEU A 195 -0.69 -7.28 12.34
C LEU A 195 -1.64 -8.47 12.50
N ALA A 196 -1.40 -9.52 11.72
CA ALA A 196 -1.97 -10.84 11.94
C ALA A 196 -0.87 -11.89 11.81
N VAL A 197 -1.07 -13.03 12.47
CA VAL A 197 -0.19 -14.20 12.39
C VAL A 197 -0.96 -15.38 11.83
N ALA A 198 -0.36 -16.11 10.88
CA ALA A 198 -0.96 -17.31 10.35
C ALA A 198 -0.84 -18.45 11.36
N LYS A 199 -1.84 -19.33 11.42
CA LYS A 199 -1.79 -20.54 12.27
C LYS A 199 -0.65 -21.48 11.86
N ASP A 200 -0.29 -21.47 10.59
CA ASP A 200 0.87 -22.16 10.02
C ASP A 200 1.34 -21.48 8.72
N LEU A 201 2.41 -22.01 8.11
CA LEU A 201 3.03 -21.45 6.90
C LEU A 201 2.18 -21.57 5.62
N SER A 202 1.04 -22.26 5.65
CA SER A 202 0.12 -22.26 4.50
C SER A 202 -0.57 -20.91 4.33
N GLY A 203 -0.66 -20.10 5.39
CA GLY A 203 -1.33 -18.80 5.36
C GLY A 203 -2.82 -18.92 5.06
N GLU A 204 -3.44 -20.04 5.42
CA GLU A 204 -4.85 -20.36 5.17
C GLU A 204 -5.78 -19.85 6.27
N GLU A 205 -5.28 -19.68 7.49
CA GLU A 205 -6.02 -19.21 8.65
C GLU A 205 -5.15 -18.26 9.47
N TRP A 206 -5.76 -17.19 9.98
CA TRP A 206 -5.05 -16.08 10.60
C TRP A 206 -5.66 -15.72 11.95
N GLU A 207 -4.79 -15.33 12.89
CA GLU A 207 -5.14 -14.70 14.15
C GLU A 207 -4.78 -13.21 14.06
N ILE A 208 -5.78 -12.37 14.28
CA ILE A 208 -5.62 -10.92 14.37
C ILE A 208 -4.89 -10.58 15.68
N LEU A 209 -3.83 -9.76 15.58
CA LEU A 209 -3.03 -9.29 16.71
C LEU A 209 -3.24 -7.78 16.92
N PRO A 210 -2.83 -7.21 18.07
CA PRO A 210 -2.81 -5.76 18.28
C PRO A 210 -1.99 -5.02 17.21
N PRO A 211 -2.33 -3.76 16.88
CA PRO A 211 -1.58 -2.96 15.90
C PRO A 211 -0.15 -2.69 16.37
N LEU A 212 0.77 -2.61 15.40
CA LEU A 212 2.19 -2.31 15.65
C LEU A 212 2.45 -0.81 15.86
N VAL A 213 1.75 0.04 15.10
CA VAL A 213 1.86 1.50 15.14
C VAL A 213 0.45 2.07 15.08
N THR A 214 0.15 3.01 15.96
CA THR A 214 -1.10 3.80 15.93
C THR A 214 -0.78 5.26 15.66
N ALA A 215 -1.62 5.91 14.87
CA ALA A 215 -1.53 7.32 14.49
C ALA A 215 -2.78 8.10 14.94
N VAL A 216 -3.37 7.68 16.07
CA VAL A 216 -4.53 8.34 16.68
C VAL A 216 -4.16 9.78 17.02
N GLY A 217 -4.94 10.74 16.50
CA GLY A 217 -4.64 12.15 16.66
C GLY A 217 -3.60 12.71 15.70
N VAL A 218 -3.08 11.91 14.77
CA VAL A 218 -2.00 12.30 13.84
C VAL A 218 -2.41 12.17 12.39
N ASN A 219 -2.82 10.98 11.94
CA ASN A 219 -3.20 10.74 10.55
C ASN A 219 -4.21 9.60 10.42
N ASP A 220 -5.18 9.73 9.52
CA ASP A 220 -6.22 8.72 9.31
C ASP A 220 -5.76 7.50 8.50
N GLN A 221 -4.73 7.66 7.67
CA GLN A 221 -4.31 6.67 6.68
C GLN A 221 -2.82 6.36 6.80
N THR A 222 -2.53 5.14 7.24
CA THR A 222 -1.20 4.52 7.22
C THR A 222 -1.25 3.33 6.26
N GLU A 223 -1.31 3.65 4.96
CA GLU A 223 -1.63 2.70 3.90
C GLU A 223 -0.40 1.86 3.49
N ARG A 224 -0.65 0.78 2.74
CA ARG A 224 0.36 -0.15 2.20
C ARG A 224 1.55 -0.39 3.13
N PRO A 225 1.34 -0.84 4.38
CA PRO A 225 2.47 -1.13 5.25
C PRO A 225 3.31 -2.28 4.69
N HIS A 226 4.62 -2.16 4.77
CA HIS A 226 5.54 -3.19 4.25
C HIS A 226 6.90 -3.13 4.97
N TYR A 227 7.59 -4.27 5.00
CA TYR A 227 8.90 -4.39 5.65
C TYR A 227 10.07 -4.36 4.68
N VAL A 228 11.16 -3.75 5.15
CA VAL A 228 12.52 -4.13 4.77
C VAL A 228 13.25 -4.61 6.01
N PHE A 229 13.83 -5.81 5.94
CA PHE A 229 14.73 -6.33 6.96
C PHE A 229 16.17 -6.04 6.55
N GLN A 230 16.88 -5.23 7.32
CA GLN A 230 18.26 -4.85 7.02
C GLN A 230 19.06 -4.69 8.30
N ASP A 231 20.28 -5.22 8.35
CA ASP A 231 21.20 -5.10 9.48
C ASP A 231 20.60 -5.54 10.83
N GLY A 232 19.77 -6.59 10.79
CA GLY A 232 19.06 -7.11 11.98
C GLY A 232 17.90 -6.22 12.46
N LYS A 233 17.48 -5.22 11.68
CA LYS A 233 16.41 -4.28 12.02
C LYS A 233 15.16 -4.48 11.18
N TYR A 234 14.05 -4.05 11.76
CA TYR A 234 12.70 -4.07 11.19
C TYR A 234 12.36 -2.65 10.71
N TYR A 235 12.53 -2.36 9.42
CA TYR A 235 12.07 -1.10 8.84
C TYR A 235 10.64 -1.27 8.34
N LEU A 236 9.69 -0.74 9.11
CA LEU A 236 8.27 -0.74 8.77
C LEU A 236 7.94 0.56 8.03
N PHE A 237 7.66 0.45 6.74
CA PHE A 237 7.24 1.58 5.90
C PHE A 237 5.72 1.59 5.75
N THR A 238 5.17 2.77 5.51
CA THR A 238 3.76 3.03 5.22
C THR A 238 3.65 4.30 4.39
N ILE A 239 2.61 4.44 3.58
CA ILE A 239 2.34 5.67 2.82
C ILE A 239 1.20 6.44 3.45
N SER A 240 1.20 7.76 3.22
CA SER A 240 0.13 8.62 3.72
C SER A 240 -0.01 9.88 2.87
N HIS A 241 -1.15 10.55 3.04
CA HIS A 241 -1.48 11.79 2.37
C HIS A 241 -1.29 13.01 3.29
N LYS A 242 -1.05 14.16 2.67
CA LYS A 242 -1.07 15.47 3.32
C LYS A 242 -2.44 15.79 3.92
N PHE A 243 -3.52 15.45 3.23
CA PHE A 243 -4.88 15.83 3.59
C PHE A 243 -5.55 14.90 4.61
N THR A 244 -4.90 13.79 4.98
CA THR A 244 -5.37 12.86 6.02
C THR A 244 -4.75 13.13 7.39
N TYR A 245 -3.85 14.14 7.48
CA TYR A 245 -3.33 14.61 8.75
C TYR A 245 -4.41 15.27 9.61
N ALA A 246 -4.27 15.13 10.92
CA ALA A 246 -5.08 15.80 11.91
C ALA A 246 -4.84 17.31 11.93
N ASP A 247 -5.81 18.05 12.48
CA ASP A 247 -5.66 19.48 12.75
C ASP A 247 -4.38 19.77 13.55
N GLY A 248 -3.66 20.83 13.17
CA GLY A 248 -2.42 21.23 13.85
C GLY A 248 -1.16 20.46 13.40
N VAL A 249 -1.29 19.41 12.58
CA VAL A 249 -0.16 18.64 12.04
C VAL A 249 -0.21 18.63 10.51
N THR A 250 0.94 18.56 9.85
CA THR A 250 0.99 18.39 8.40
C THR A 250 2.28 17.72 7.93
N GLY A 251 2.23 17.12 6.75
CA GLY A 251 3.36 16.54 6.04
C GLY A 251 3.06 16.45 4.54
N PRO A 252 4.04 16.07 3.69
CA PRO A 252 3.82 15.81 2.28
C PRO A 252 3.18 14.44 2.03
N ASP A 253 2.49 14.25 0.91
CA ASP A 253 2.22 12.91 0.37
C ASP A 253 3.55 12.16 0.19
N GLY A 254 3.62 10.90 0.60
CA GLY A 254 4.89 10.17 0.55
C GLY A 254 4.91 8.86 1.31
N VAL A 255 6.10 8.29 1.41
CA VAL A 255 6.39 7.17 2.31
C VAL A 255 6.97 7.69 3.61
N TYR A 256 6.41 7.17 4.69
CA TYR A 256 6.84 7.29 6.06
C TYR A 256 7.39 5.95 6.54
N GLY A 257 8.17 5.94 7.61
CA GLY A 257 8.75 4.72 8.11
C GLY A 257 9.16 4.79 9.57
N PHE A 258 9.29 3.61 10.14
CA PHE A 258 9.67 3.39 11.52
C PHE A 258 10.68 2.24 11.59
N VAL A 259 11.61 2.29 12.54
CA VAL A 259 12.62 1.25 12.73
C VAL A 259 12.60 0.69 14.14
N GLY A 260 12.62 -0.64 14.26
CA GLY A 260 12.74 -1.38 15.51
C GLY A 260 13.81 -2.47 15.45
N GLU A 261 14.20 -2.99 16.61
CA GLU A 261 15.08 -4.17 16.71
C GLU A 261 14.27 -5.48 16.81
N HIS A 262 12.96 -5.38 17.00
CA HIS A 262 12.04 -6.50 17.17
C HIS A 262 10.72 -6.21 16.43
N LEU A 263 10.02 -7.26 16.00
CA LEU A 263 8.73 -7.15 15.32
C LEU A 263 7.66 -6.39 16.13
N PHE A 264 7.61 -6.59 17.44
CA PHE A 264 6.61 -5.94 18.30
C PHE A 264 7.09 -4.59 18.86
N GLY A 265 8.17 -4.04 18.30
CA GLY A 265 8.75 -2.76 18.72
C GLY A 265 9.62 -2.84 19.99
N PRO A 266 9.88 -1.69 20.63
CA PRO A 266 9.38 -0.37 20.28
C PRO A 266 9.95 0.13 18.95
N TYR A 267 9.10 0.83 18.18
CA TYR A 267 9.49 1.47 16.93
C TYR A 267 9.91 2.93 17.15
N ARG A 268 10.88 3.39 16.35
CA ARG A 268 11.30 4.79 16.29
C ARG A 268 11.00 5.37 14.91
N PRO A 269 10.40 6.57 14.79
CA PRO A 269 10.19 7.21 13.49
C PRO A 269 11.51 7.47 12.76
N MET A 270 11.57 7.10 11.48
CA MET A 270 12.71 7.37 10.61
C MET A 270 12.92 8.87 10.45
N ASN A 271 14.18 9.32 10.35
CA ASN A 271 14.55 10.74 10.23
C ASN A 271 13.93 11.64 11.31
N ALA A 272 13.74 11.11 12.51
CA ALA A 272 13.07 11.73 13.67
C ALA A 272 11.57 12.06 13.50
N SER A 273 11.08 12.35 12.30
CA SER A 273 9.68 12.72 12.03
C SER A 273 8.80 11.57 11.50
N GLY A 274 9.44 10.49 11.05
CA GLY A 274 8.81 9.41 10.30
C GLY A 274 8.90 9.59 8.78
N LEU A 275 9.14 10.81 8.26
CA LEU A 275 9.18 11.03 6.81
C LEU A 275 10.42 10.37 6.18
N VAL A 276 10.21 9.52 5.17
CA VAL A 276 11.30 8.81 4.45
C VAL A 276 11.52 9.41 3.06
N LEU A 277 10.46 9.60 2.29
CA LEU A 277 10.49 10.22 0.96
C LEU A 277 9.13 10.88 0.68
N GLY A 278 9.10 12.22 0.67
CA GLY A 278 7.90 13.01 0.42
C GLY A 278 7.95 13.73 -0.93
N ASN A 279 6.78 13.96 -1.51
CA ASN A 279 6.64 14.76 -2.73
C ASN A 279 7.13 16.21 -2.50
N PRO A 280 7.75 16.83 -3.53
CA PRO A 280 8.19 18.21 -3.42
C PRO A 280 6.98 19.17 -3.34
N PRO A 281 7.04 20.26 -2.56
CA PRO A 281 5.93 21.21 -2.44
C PRO A 281 5.46 21.83 -3.76
N ALA A 282 6.34 21.94 -4.76
CA ALA A 282 6.01 22.45 -6.08
C ALA A 282 5.18 21.47 -6.92
N GLN A 283 5.20 20.17 -6.61
CA GLN A 283 4.42 19.14 -7.27
C GLN A 283 3.91 18.14 -6.20
N PRO A 284 3.02 18.59 -5.29
CA PRO A 284 2.73 17.89 -4.05
C PRO A 284 2.03 16.53 -4.25
N PHE A 285 1.40 16.33 -5.40
CA PHE A 285 0.67 15.12 -5.77
C PHE A 285 1.29 14.39 -6.97
N GLN A 286 2.57 14.67 -7.28
CA GLN A 286 3.20 14.10 -8.46
C GLN A 286 3.18 12.57 -8.47
N THR A 287 3.35 11.94 -7.30
CA THR A 287 3.44 10.49 -7.17
C THR A 287 2.79 9.98 -5.90
N TYR A 288 2.27 8.75 -5.95
CA TYR A 288 1.71 8.08 -4.78
C TYR A 288 2.01 6.58 -4.79
N SER A 289 1.64 5.89 -3.70
CA SER A 289 1.86 4.45 -3.54
C SER A 289 3.32 4.00 -3.59
N HIS A 290 4.18 4.80 -2.94
CA HIS A 290 5.61 4.55 -2.79
C HIS A 290 5.87 3.20 -2.07
N CYS A 291 6.58 2.28 -2.73
CA CYS A 291 6.96 0.98 -2.19
C CYS A 291 8.49 0.87 -2.11
N VAL A 292 9.03 0.78 -0.89
CA VAL A 292 10.45 0.63 -0.62
C VAL A 292 10.84 -0.84 -0.68
N MET A 293 11.68 -1.20 -1.64
CA MET A 293 12.18 -2.56 -1.83
C MET A 293 13.47 -2.80 -1.03
N PRO A 294 13.81 -4.07 -0.70
CA PRO A 294 15.00 -4.38 0.11
C PRO A 294 16.36 -3.99 -0.52
N ASN A 295 16.39 -3.68 -1.82
CA ASN A 295 17.59 -3.14 -2.50
C ASN A 295 17.72 -1.61 -2.36
N GLY A 296 16.82 -0.96 -1.61
CA GLY A 296 16.76 0.48 -1.42
C GLY A 296 16.10 1.24 -2.57
N LEU A 297 15.60 0.55 -3.61
CA LEU A 297 14.82 1.19 -4.65
C LEU A 297 13.38 1.44 -4.16
N VAL A 298 12.81 2.56 -4.59
CA VAL A 298 11.46 3.01 -4.25
C VAL A 298 10.71 3.27 -5.55
N THR A 299 9.69 2.46 -5.81
CA THR A 299 8.78 2.67 -6.94
C THR A 299 7.52 3.39 -6.49
N SER A 300 6.89 4.13 -7.38
CA SER A 300 5.61 4.83 -7.17
C SER A 300 4.94 5.07 -8.51
N PHE A 301 3.63 5.34 -8.51
CA PHE A 301 2.92 5.74 -9.73
C PHE A 301 2.74 7.26 -9.75
N ILE A 302 2.67 7.84 -10.95
CA ILE A 302 2.39 9.27 -11.17
C ILE A 302 0.89 9.51 -11.03
N ASP A 303 0.49 10.37 -10.09
CA ASP A 303 -0.92 10.76 -9.91
C ASP A 303 -1.22 12.03 -10.74
N SER A 304 -0.86 13.20 -10.23
CA SER A 304 -1.15 14.49 -10.87
C SER A 304 0.02 15.46 -10.79
N VAL A 305 0.48 15.93 -11.95
CA VAL A 305 1.58 16.87 -12.08
C VAL A 305 1.05 18.23 -12.51
N PRO A 306 1.32 19.33 -11.78
CA PRO A 306 0.90 20.67 -12.18
C PRO A 306 1.38 21.04 -13.59
N THR A 307 0.56 21.77 -14.34
CA THR A 307 0.92 22.28 -15.67
C THR A 307 0.92 23.80 -15.69
N THR A 308 -0.06 24.44 -16.33
CA THR A 308 -0.22 25.89 -16.39
C THR A 308 -1.50 26.30 -15.66
N GLY A 309 -1.42 27.34 -14.81
CA GLY A 309 -2.57 27.75 -14.00
C GLY A 309 -2.92 26.73 -12.93
N GLU A 310 -4.20 26.40 -12.79
CA GLU A 310 -4.71 25.41 -11.83
C GLU A 310 -4.87 24.00 -12.44
N ASP A 311 -4.40 23.79 -13.67
CA ASP A 311 -4.54 22.52 -14.39
C ASP A 311 -3.45 21.51 -14.04
N TYR A 312 -3.82 20.23 -14.09
CA TYR A 312 -2.93 19.09 -13.84
C TYR A 312 -2.89 18.13 -15.02
N ARG A 313 -1.73 17.50 -15.24
CA ARG A 313 -1.57 16.34 -16.10
C ARG A 313 -1.65 15.08 -15.25
N ILE A 314 -2.63 14.22 -15.56
CA ILE A 314 -2.78 12.91 -14.95
C ILE A 314 -1.71 11.94 -15.49
N GLY A 315 -1.16 11.13 -14.58
CA GLY A 315 -0.18 10.09 -14.89
C GLY A 315 -0.85 8.75 -15.22
N GLY A 316 -1.28 8.00 -14.19
CA GLY A 316 -1.78 6.64 -14.37
C GLY A 316 -0.71 5.68 -14.92
N THR A 317 0.55 5.93 -14.58
CA THR A 317 1.72 5.18 -15.05
C THR A 317 2.84 5.25 -14.02
N GLU A 318 3.84 4.38 -14.12
CA GLU A 318 4.96 4.34 -13.18
C GLU A 318 5.81 5.62 -13.23
N ALA A 319 6.29 6.05 -12.07
CA ALA A 319 7.24 7.15 -11.93
C ALA A 319 8.69 6.68 -12.11
N PRO A 320 9.67 7.59 -12.26
CA PRO A 320 11.08 7.26 -12.13
C PRO A 320 11.36 6.62 -10.77
N THR A 321 12.00 5.45 -10.75
CA THR A 321 12.35 4.78 -9.49
C THR A 321 13.45 5.54 -8.77
N VAL A 322 13.30 5.77 -7.48
CA VAL A 322 14.28 6.49 -6.65
C VAL A 322 15.07 5.49 -5.82
N ARG A 323 16.36 5.72 -5.60
CA ARG A 323 17.14 4.95 -4.62
C ARG A 323 17.32 5.73 -3.32
N ILE A 324 17.06 5.06 -2.22
CA ILE A 324 17.38 5.51 -0.87
C ILE A 324 18.39 4.58 -0.20
N LEU A 325 19.16 5.14 0.74
CA LEU A 325 20.02 4.38 1.65
C LEU A 325 19.47 4.45 3.06
N LEU A 326 19.37 3.31 3.74
CA LEU A 326 18.99 3.22 5.15
C LEU A 326 20.24 3.13 6.02
N LYS A 327 20.35 4.00 7.03
CA LYS A 327 21.48 4.05 7.97
C LYS A 327 20.97 4.31 9.38
N GLY A 328 20.79 3.23 10.15
CA GLY A 328 20.20 3.32 11.49
C GLY A 328 18.75 3.77 11.39
N ASP A 329 18.40 4.87 12.06
CA ASP A 329 17.07 5.48 12.01
C ASP A 329 16.95 6.60 10.96
N ARG A 330 17.81 6.62 9.93
CA ARG A 330 17.81 7.65 8.88
C ARG A 330 17.79 7.07 7.48
N SER A 331 17.22 7.83 6.54
CA SER A 331 17.24 7.56 5.10
C SER A 331 17.88 8.70 4.31
N PHE A 332 18.46 8.38 3.15
CA PHE A 332 19.08 9.36 2.26
C PHE A 332 18.74 9.03 0.80
N VAL A 333 18.15 9.98 0.06
CA VAL A 333 18.00 9.86 -1.40
C VAL A 333 19.39 9.90 -2.03
N GLN A 334 19.67 8.95 -2.93
CA GLN A 334 20.97 8.81 -3.58
C GLN A 334 20.92 9.21 -5.05
N GLU A 335 19.99 8.63 -5.81
CA GLU A 335 19.89 8.79 -7.26
C GLU A 335 18.51 8.37 -7.78
N THR A 336 18.28 8.61 -9.06
CA THR A 336 17.03 8.30 -9.76
C THR A 336 17.32 7.44 -10.98
N TYR A 337 16.44 6.49 -11.25
CA TYR A 337 16.49 5.54 -12.36
C TYR A 337 15.39 5.85 -13.38
N ASP A 338 15.30 5.02 -14.41
CA ASP A 338 14.27 5.12 -15.45
C ASP A 338 12.85 4.93 -14.87
N TYR A 339 11.84 5.30 -15.66
CA TYR A 339 10.43 5.10 -15.31
C TYR A 339 10.13 3.61 -15.09
N GLY A 340 9.52 3.29 -13.93
CA GLY A 340 9.10 1.93 -13.60
C GLY A 340 10.25 0.92 -13.56
N TYR A 341 11.45 1.33 -13.15
CA TYR A 341 12.58 0.41 -12.98
C TYR A 341 12.47 -0.41 -11.69
N ILE A 342 11.87 -1.60 -11.80
CA ILE A 342 11.62 -2.53 -10.70
C ILE A 342 12.37 -3.86 -11.01
N PRO A 343 13.70 -3.91 -10.83
CA PRO A 343 14.49 -5.10 -11.07
C PRO A 343 14.31 -6.14 -9.96
N ALA A 344 14.38 -7.43 -10.33
CA ALA A 344 14.44 -8.50 -9.35
C ALA A 344 15.80 -8.49 -8.60
N MET A 345 15.77 -8.78 -7.31
CA MET A 345 16.99 -8.99 -6.51
C MET A 345 17.53 -10.42 -6.62
N LYS A 346 16.67 -11.35 -7.00
CA LYS A 346 16.97 -12.78 -7.15
C LYS A 346 16.20 -13.31 -8.35
N ASP A 347 16.88 -14.13 -9.15
CA ASP A 347 16.25 -14.94 -10.20
C ASP A 347 15.92 -16.33 -9.64
N VAL A 348 14.78 -16.89 -10.04
CA VAL A 348 14.32 -18.23 -9.63
C VAL A 348 14.12 -19.05 -10.90
N THR A 349 14.93 -20.10 -11.06
CA THR A 349 14.75 -21.07 -12.13
C THR A 349 13.60 -22.00 -11.76
N LEU A 350 12.58 -22.07 -12.62
CA LEU A 350 11.43 -22.95 -12.40
C LEU A 350 11.81 -24.42 -12.67
N SER A 351 11.28 -25.34 -11.85
CA SER A 351 11.49 -26.79 -11.96
C SER A 351 10.64 -27.46 -13.02
#